data_AF-B8IPR5-F1
#
_entry.id   AF-B8IPR5-F1
#
_cell.length_a   1.000
_cell.length_b   1.000
_cell.length_c   1.000
_cell.angle_alpha   90.00
_cell.angle_beta   90.00
_cell.angle_gamma   90.00
#
_symmetry.space_group_name_H-M   'P 1'
#
loop_
_entity.id
_entity.type
_entity.pdbx_description
1 polymer ?
#
loop_
_entity_poly.entity_id
_entity_poly.type
_entity_poly.pdbx_seq_one_letter_code
_entity_poly.pdbx_strand_id
1 'polypeptide(L)'
;MQKPIAHQHADGSAHYSYCHPEDILGMPRFEWTASRRAKRLGQRSRTALRLFGSAFALATAAFWATMLVSPPTSEATAVTEPAAHCAQIEQAVRPWFDREVGRRARLHVSAGLTDFNTMLLWYRSAHTQCMSGKVRDAENNLRRLETMITALADRYAPQDEY
;
A
#
# COMPACT_ATOMS: atom_id res chain seq x y z
N MET A 1 -53.03 -41.52 -56.93
CA MET A 1 -53.60 -42.50 -55.98
C MET A 1 -52.62 -43.67 -55.88
N GLN A 2 -51.96 -43.85 -54.73
CA GLN A 2 -51.06 -44.99 -54.50
C GLN A 2 -51.88 -46.24 -54.15
N LYS A 3 -51.46 -47.41 -54.67
CA LYS A 3 -52.15 -48.68 -54.42
C LYS A 3 -51.87 -49.15 -52.98
N PRO A 4 -52.89 -49.59 -52.21
CA PRO A 4 -52.68 -50.16 -50.88
C PRO A 4 -51.84 -51.43 -50.96
N ILE A 5 -51.06 -51.69 -49.91
CA ILE A 5 -50.33 -52.95 -49.75
C ILE A 5 -51.17 -53.87 -48.87
N ALA A 6 -51.48 -55.06 -49.37
CA ALA A 6 -52.24 -56.07 -48.65
C ALA A 6 -51.31 -56.97 -47.85
N HIS A 7 -51.59 -57.14 -46.56
CA HIS A 7 -50.90 -58.11 -45.72
C HIS A 7 -51.89 -59.17 -45.26
N GLN A 8 -51.60 -60.43 -45.61
CA GLN A 8 -52.35 -61.59 -45.15
C GLN A 8 -51.58 -62.30 -44.04
N HIS A 9 -52.31 -62.71 -43.01
CA HIS A 9 -51.81 -63.47 -41.90
C HIS A 9 -52.14 -64.96 -42.07
N ALA A 10 -51.39 -65.82 -41.40
CA ALA A 10 -51.53 -67.27 -41.52
C ALA A 10 -52.88 -67.82 -41.01
N ASP A 11 -53.63 -67.02 -40.26
CA ASP A 11 -54.99 -67.33 -39.78
C ASP A 11 -56.10 -67.02 -40.81
N GLY A 12 -55.73 -66.50 -41.99
CA GLY A 12 -56.64 -66.19 -43.09
C GLY A 12 -57.19 -64.75 -43.05
N SER A 13 -56.84 -63.96 -42.05
CA SER A 13 -57.21 -62.54 -42.01
C SER A 13 -56.29 -61.69 -42.89
N ALA A 14 -56.85 -60.61 -43.49
CA ALA A 14 -56.09 -59.67 -44.29
C ALA A 14 -56.38 -58.23 -43.85
N HIS A 15 -55.34 -57.40 -43.79
CA HIS A 15 -55.51 -55.96 -43.65
C HIS A 15 -54.66 -55.21 -44.68
N TYR A 16 -55.13 -54.02 -45.03
CA TYR A 16 -54.49 -53.18 -46.05
C TYR A 16 -53.91 -51.95 -45.36
N SER A 17 -52.63 -51.72 -45.54
CA SER A 17 -51.96 -50.51 -45.08
C SER A 17 -51.76 -49.54 -46.24
N TYR A 18 -51.99 -48.26 -45.98
CA TYR A 18 -51.62 -47.18 -46.88
C TYR A 18 -50.42 -46.48 -46.27
N CYS A 19 -49.25 -46.60 -46.90
CA CYS A 19 -48.10 -45.79 -46.53
C CYS A 19 -48.34 -44.36 -47.05
N HIS A 20 -48.73 -43.46 -46.17
CA HIS A 20 -48.53 -42.05 -46.43
C HIS A 20 -47.06 -41.70 -46.14
N PRO A 21 -46.36 -40.97 -47.00
CA PRO A 21 -45.12 -40.36 -46.58
C PRO A 21 -45.47 -39.38 -45.44
N GLU A 22 -44.97 -39.65 -44.24
CA GLU A 22 -44.80 -38.59 -43.25
C GLU A 22 -43.88 -37.57 -43.92
N ASP A 23 -44.47 -36.49 -44.44
CA ASP A 23 -43.71 -35.30 -44.76
C ASP A 23 -43.13 -34.83 -43.43
N ILE A 24 -41.90 -35.25 -43.15
CA ILE A 24 -41.08 -34.69 -42.09
C ILE A 24 -40.82 -33.25 -42.52
N LEU A 25 -41.80 -32.38 -42.23
CA LEU A 25 -41.62 -30.94 -42.10
C LEU A 25 -40.45 -30.80 -41.13
N GLY A 26 -39.29 -30.52 -41.72
CA GLY A 26 -38.02 -30.54 -41.04
C GLY A 26 -38.13 -29.76 -39.76
N MET A 27 -38.01 -30.45 -38.62
CA MET A 27 -37.70 -29.79 -37.37
C MET A 27 -36.50 -28.87 -37.64
N PRO A 28 -36.54 -27.58 -37.26
CA PRO A 28 -35.35 -26.76 -37.38
C PRO A 28 -34.30 -27.39 -36.47
N ARG A 29 -33.31 -28.03 -37.11
CA ARG A 29 -32.07 -28.45 -36.49
C ARG A 29 -31.54 -27.20 -35.79
N PHE A 30 -31.57 -27.19 -34.46
CA PHE A 30 -30.85 -26.20 -33.67
C PHE A 30 -29.36 -26.42 -33.94
N GLU A 31 -28.87 -25.91 -35.08
CA GLU A 31 -27.46 -25.64 -35.25
C GLU A 31 -27.12 -24.61 -34.19
N TRP A 32 -26.38 -25.06 -33.17
CA TRP A 32 -25.59 -24.17 -32.34
C TRP A 32 -24.65 -23.42 -33.27
N THR A 33 -25.13 -22.32 -33.83
CA THR A 33 -24.31 -21.31 -34.47
C THR A 33 -23.52 -20.68 -33.34
N ALA A 34 -22.44 -21.35 -32.92
CA ALA A 34 -21.43 -20.79 -32.04
C ALA A 34 -21.00 -19.48 -32.70
N SER A 35 -21.54 -18.37 -32.17
CA SER A 35 -21.62 -17.12 -32.91
C SER A 35 -20.22 -16.74 -33.38
N ARG A 36 -20.07 -16.29 -34.63
CA ARG A 36 -18.80 -15.73 -35.11
C ARG A 36 -18.27 -14.63 -34.16
N ARG A 37 -19.16 -14.03 -33.36
CA ARG A 37 -18.87 -13.12 -32.23
C ARG A 37 -18.00 -13.77 -31.15
N ALA A 38 -18.31 -14.98 -30.69
CA ALA A 38 -17.54 -15.68 -29.65
C ALA A 38 -16.10 -15.98 -30.08
N LYS A 39 -15.90 -16.41 -31.35
CA LYS A 39 -14.56 -16.61 -31.92
C LYS A 39 -13.76 -15.30 -32.01
N ARG A 40 -14.38 -14.20 -32.45
CA ARG A 40 -13.72 -12.87 -32.51
C ARG A 40 -13.36 -12.31 -31.13
N LEU A 41 -14.22 -12.49 -30.12
CA LEU A 41 -13.95 -12.10 -28.73
C LEU A 41 -12.79 -12.89 -28.13
N GLY A 42 -12.74 -14.21 -28.35
CA GLY A 42 -11.62 -15.06 -27.92
C GLY A 42 -10.29 -14.75 -28.62
N GLN A 43 -10.32 -14.31 -29.88
CA GLN A 43 -9.13 -13.84 -30.59
C GLN A 43 -8.63 -12.52 -30.04
N ARG A 44 -9.53 -11.57 -29.76
CA ARG A 44 -9.20 -10.23 -29.24
C ARG A 44 -8.68 -10.28 -27.80
N SER A 45 -9.21 -11.18 -26.97
CA SER A 45 -8.71 -11.38 -25.60
C SER A 45 -7.32 -12.00 -25.59
N ARG A 46 -7.03 -12.94 -26.50
CA ARG A 46 -5.69 -13.53 -26.64
C ARG A 46 -4.64 -12.52 -27.11
N THR A 47 -4.97 -11.60 -28.01
CA THR A 47 -4.05 -10.51 -28.39
C THR A 47 -3.86 -9.50 -27.28
N ALA A 48 -4.92 -9.13 -26.56
CA ALA A 48 -4.81 -8.23 -25.41
C ALA A 48 -3.91 -8.85 -24.30
N LEU A 49 -4.13 -10.12 -23.94
CA LEU A 49 -3.33 -10.81 -22.93
C LEU A 49 -1.84 -10.88 -23.30
N ARG A 50 -1.53 -11.10 -24.59
CA ARG A 50 -0.15 -11.12 -25.09
C ARG A 50 0.51 -9.75 -25.01
N LEU A 51 -0.21 -8.68 -25.35
CA LEU A 51 0.31 -7.33 -25.25
C LEU A 51 0.56 -6.93 -23.79
N PHE A 52 -0.41 -7.18 -22.90
CA PHE A 52 -0.23 -6.90 -21.47
C PHE A 52 0.88 -7.75 -20.85
N GLY A 53 0.99 -9.03 -21.22
CA GLY A 53 2.08 -9.90 -20.78
C GLY A 53 3.45 -9.40 -21.23
N SER A 54 3.56 -8.93 -22.49
CA SER A 54 4.81 -8.37 -23.00
C SER A 54 5.20 -7.05 -22.32
N ALA A 55 4.21 -6.18 -22.03
CA ALA A 55 4.44 -4.93 -21.31
C ALA A 55 4.88 -5.18 -19.85
N PHE A 56 4.28 -6.15 -19.17
CA PHE A 56 4.69 -6.54 -17.81
C PHE A 56 6.10 -7.10 -17.79
N ALA A 57 6.46 -7.96 -18.75
CA ALA A 57 7.81 -8.50 -18.85
C ALA A 57 8.85 -7.40 -19.09
N LEU A 58 8.58 -6.45 -19.98
CA LEU A 58 9.43 -5.30 -20.24
C LEU A 58 9.57 -4.38 -19.02
N ALA A 59 8.47 -4.08 -18.33
CA ALA A 59 8.49 -3.26 -17.12
C ALA A 59 9.30 -3.92 -16.00
N THR A 60 9.15 -5.25 -15.84
CA THR A 60 9.92 -6.03 -14.86
C THR A 60 11.40 -6.00 -15.20
N ALA A 61 11.77 -6.24 -16.46
CA ALA A 61 13.17 -6.18 -16.90
C ALA A 61 13.78 -4.78 -16.72
N ALA A 62 13.04 -3.73 -17.05
CA ALA A 62 13.48 -2.34 -16.83
C ALA A 62 13.67 -2.04 -15.34
N PHE A 63 12.74 -2.47 -14.49
CA PHE A 63 12.85 -2.34 -13.04
C PHE A 63 14.13 -3.03 -12.50
N TRP A 64 14.40 -4.28 -12.90
CA TRP A 64 15.62 -4.99 -12.49
C TRP A 64 16.88 -4.33 -13.05
N ALA A 65 16.86 -3.84 -14.28
CA ALA A 65 17.99 -3.10 -14.85
C ALA A 65 18.27 -1.82 -14.05
N THR A 66 17.22 -1.07 -13.67
CA THR A 66 17.39 0.12 -12.81
C THR A 66 17.91 -0.23 -11.43
N MET A 67 17.43 -1.32 -10.81
CA MET A 67 17.92 -1.80 -9.52
C MET A 67 19.40 -2.22 -9.55
N LEU A 68 19.89 -2.78 -10.66
CA LEU A 68 21.29 -3.20 -10.80
C LEU A 68 22.24 -2.04 -11.13
N VAL A 69 21.80 -1.05 -11.91
CA VAL A 69 22.62 0.10 -12.31
C VAL A 69 22.63 1.19 -11.24
N SER A 70 21.45 1.48 -10.69
CA SER A 70 21.25 2.53 -9.69
C SER A 70 20.32 1.99 -8.61
N PRO A 71 20.82 1.10 -7.72
CA PRO A 71 20.02 0.63 -6.60
C PRO A 71 19.49 1.86 -5.86
N PRO A 72 18.18 1.92 -5.55
CA PRO A 72 17.62 3.02 -4.77
C PRO A 72 18.30 2.99 -3.41
N THR A 73 19.20 3.94 -3.20
CA THR A 73 19.86 4.14 -1.93
C THR A 73 18.79 4.59 -0.94
N SER A 74 18.49 3.75 0.05
CA SER A 74 17.65 4.15 1.16
C SER A 74 18.30 5.33 1.88
N GLU A 75 17.61 6.47 1.93
CA GLU A 75 18.07 7.65 2.69
C GLU A 75 18.20 7.36 4.21
N ALA A 76 17.66 6.23 4.68
CA ALA A 76 17.81 5.76 6.06
C ALA A 76 19.26 5.44 6.45
N THR A 77 20.15 5.12 5.50
CA THR A 77 21.57 4.83 5.78
C THR A 77 22.47 6.06 5.65
N ALA A 78 21.93 7.18 5.18
CA ALA A 78 22.65 8.45 5.05
C ALA A 78 22.42 9.38 6.26
N VAL A 79 22.20 8.82 7.46
CA VAL A 79 22.45 9.58 8.68
C VAL A 79 23.95 9.82 8.72
N THR A 80 24.37 10.95 8.16
CA THR A 80 25.74 11.45 8.28
C THR A 80 26.11 11.41 9.77
N GLU A 81 27.29 10.91 10.14
CA GLU A 81 27.74 10.84 11.54
C GLU A 81 27.47 12.13 12.36
N PRO A 82 27.58 13.35 11.81
CA PRO A 82 27.17 14.58 12.48
C PRO A 82 25.69 14.60 12.94
N ALA A 83 24.77 14.09 12.14
CA ALA A 83 23.35 14.01 12.49
C ALA A 83 23.09 12.97 13.59
N ALA A 84 23.84 11.86 13.60
CA ALA A 84 23.79 10.88 14.67
C ALA A 84 24.31 11.46 16.00
N HIS A 85 25.37 12.26 15.95
CA HIS A 85 25.93 12.90 17.14
C HIS A 85 24.96 13.91 17.76
N CYS A 86 24.31 14.75 16.94
CA CYS A 86 23.30 15.65 17.49
C CYS A 86 22.11 14.90 18.10
N ALA A 87 21.62 13.85 17.44
CA ALA A 87 20.51 13.06 17.96
C ALA A 87 20.82 12.48 19.36
N GLN A 88 22.08 12.12 19.64
CA GLN A 88 22.49 11.66 20.96
C GLN A 88 22.42 12.77 22.02
N ILE A 89 22.88 13.98 21.71
CA ILE A 89 22.84 15.11 22.66
C ILE A 89 21.37 15.53 22.91
N GLU A 90 20.55 15.52 21.86
CA GLU A 90 19.12 15.79 22.00
C GLU A 90 18.43 14.78 22.93
N GLN A 91 18.82 13.50 22.89
CA GLN A 91 18.27 12.46 23.77
C GLN A 91 18.53 12.72 25.25
N ALA A 92 19.57 13.47 25.62
CA ALA A 92 19.82 13.84 27.02
C ALA A 92 18.83 14.90 27.53
N VAL A 93 18.46 15.85 26.66
CA VAL A 93 17.68 17.04 27.03
C VAL A 93 16.18 16.82 26.83
N ARG A 94 15.79 16.07 25.79
CA ARG A 94 14.40 15.84 25.39
C ARG A 94 13.51 15.26 26.51
N PRO A 95 13.93 14.23 27.28
CA PRO A 95 13.07 13.67 28.32
C PRO A 95 12.72 14.66 29.42
N TRP A 96 13.59 15.64 29.70
CA TRP A 96 13.30 16.70 30.67
C TRP A 96 12.19 17.61 30.16
N PHE A 97 12.28 18.09 28.90
CA PHE A 97 11.24 18.93 28.31
C PHE A 97 9.89 18.20 28.22
N ASP A 98 9.88 16.94 27.80
CA ASP A 98 8.63 16.17 27.71
C ASP A 98 7.94 16.02 29.08
N ARG A 99 8.72 15.73 30.13
CA ARG A 99 8.21 15.69 31.51
C ARG A 99 7.72 17.04 31.98
N GLU A 100 8.46 18.12 31.70
CA GLU A 100 8.15 19.46 32.19
C GLU A 100 6.93 20.07 31.49
N VAL A 101 6.78 19.86 30.17
CA VAL A 101 5.55 20.20 29.43
C VAL A 101 4.35 19.48 30.03
N GLY A 102 4.47 18.16 30.24
CA GLY A 102 3.39 17.36 30.82
C GLY A 102 3.05 17.76 32.26
N ARG A 103 4.06 18.07 33.09
CA ARG A 103 3.89 18.56 34.45
C ARG A 103 3.16 19.90 34.47
N ARG A 104 3.60 20.87 33.67
CA ARG A 104 2.99 22.21 33.60
C ARG A 104 1.57 22.19 33.04
N ALA A 105 1.29 21.31 32.07
CA ALA A 105 -0.05 21.13 31.53
C ALA A 105 -1.03 20.56 32.58
N ARG A 106 -0.58 19.63 33.43
CA ARG A 106 -1.41 19.04 34.50
C ARG A 106 -1.59 19.96 35.70
N LEU A 107 -0.54 20.66 36.10
CA LEU A 107 -0.50 21.44 37.34
C LEU A 107 -0.77 22.94 37.12
N HIS A 108 -1.04 23.38 35.89
CA HIS A 108 -1.27 24.79 35.52
C HIS A 108 -0.21 25.75 36.10
N VAL A 109 1.07 25.35 36.07
CA VAL A 109 2.15 26.11 36.69
C VAL A 109 2.52 27.33 35.83
N SER A 110 2.18 28.52 36.33
CA SER A 110 2.51 29.82 35.71
C SER A 110 3.88 30.36 36.11
N ALA A 111 4.44 29.91 37.24
CA ALA A 111 5.74 30.34 37.72
C ALA A 111 6.86 29.97 36.70
N GLY A 112 7.70 30.94 36.36
CA GLY A 112 8.80 30.77 35.40
C GLY A 112 8.35 30.37 34.00
N LEU A 113 7.09 30.64 33.61
CA LEU A 113 6.57 30.27 32.29
C LEU A 113 7.33 30.94 31.14
N THR A 114 7.72 32.20 31.30
CA THR A 114 8.50 32.94 30.31
C THR A 114 9.88 32.33 30.11
N ASP A 115 10.57 31.96 31.19
CA ASP A 115 11.88 31.31 31.14
C ASP A 115 11.77 29.93 30.49
N PHE A 116 10.75 29.16 30.88
CA PHE A 116 10.46 27.86 30.27
C PHE A 116 10.15 27.96 28.77
N ASN A 117 9.30 28.88 28.36
CA ASN A 117 8.98 29.11 26.95
C ASN A 117 10.23 29.52 26.17
N THR A 118 11.11 30.34 26.77
CA THR A 118 12.38 30.69 26.18
C THR A 118 13.25 29.45 25.98
N MET A 119 13.44 28.63 27.01
CA MET A 119 14.20 27.38 26.89
C MET A 119 13.61 26.42 25.83
N LEU A 120 12.28 26.32 25.75
CA LEU A 120 11.59 25.49 24.77
C LEU A 120 11.80 25.98 23.33
N LEU A 121 11.82 27.30 23.11
CA LEU A 121 12.14 27.89 21.81
C LEU A 121 13.57 27.58 21.39
N TRP A 122 14.52 27.68 22.33
CA TRP A 122 15.92 27.34 22.08
C TRP A 122 16.09 25.85 21.74
N TYR A 123 15.39 24.97 22.44
CA TYR A 123 15.38 23.53 22.15
C TYR A 123 14.88 23.25 20.73
N ARG A 124 13.74 23.83 20.33
CA ARG A 124 13.18 23.66 18.97
C ARG A 124 14.10 24.24 17.89
N SER A 125 14.75 25.36 18.17
CA SER A 125 15.74 25.97 17.28
C SER A 125 16.93 25.04 17.08
N ALA A 126 17.50 24.51 18.17
CA ALA A 126 18.63 23.58 18.11
C ALA A 126 18.28 22.28 17.37
N HIS A 127 17.09 21.72 17.61
CA HIS A 127 16.59 20.56 16.87
C HIS A 127 16.52 20.83 15.35
N THR A 128 15.98 21.99 14.95
CA THR A 128 15.91 22.38 13.54
C THR A 128 17.31 22.61 12.94
N GLN A 129 18.26 23.14 13.71
CA GLN A 129 19.66 23.29 13.32
C GLN A 129 20.31 21.93 13.07
N CYS A 130 20.02 20.91 13.87
CA CYS A 130 20.50 19.55 13.62
C CYS A 130 19.92 18.91 12.37
N MET A 131 18.61 19.05 12.17
CA MET A 131 17.95 18.54 10.98
C MET A 131 18.43 19.23 9.69
N SER A 132 18.93 20.46 9.80
CA SER A 132 19.49 21.24 8.67
C SER A 132 21.01 21.09 8.52
N GLY A 133 21.66 20.20 9.27
CA GLY A 133 23.10 19.92 9.16
C GLY A 133 24.01 20.94 9.86
N LYS A 134 23.46 21.93 10.58
CA LYS A 134 24.23 22.90 11.39
C LYS A 134 24.57 22.32 12.77
N VAL A 135 25.27 21.19 12.77
CA VAL A 135 25.48 20.34 13.96
C VAL A 135 26.23 21.07 15.07
N ARG A 136 27.29 21.83 14.74
CA ARG A 136 28.10 22.54 15.74
C ARG A 136 27.32 23.63 16.48
N ASP A 137 26.49 24.38 15.77
CA ASP A 137 25.68 25.45 16.37
C ASP A 137 24.59 24.84 17.28
N ALA A 138 23.99 23.75 16.81
CA ALA A 138 23.00 23.03 17.58
C ALA A 138 23.57 22.38 18.84
N GLU A 139 24.76 21.77 18.75
CA GLU A 139 25.46 21.19 19.88
C GLU A 139 25.75 22.23 20.97
N ASN A 140 26.25 23.42 20.58
CA ASN A 140 26.49 24.50 21.52
C ASN A 140 25.19 24.93 22.23
N ASN A 141 24.09 25.01 21.49
CA ASN A 141 22.79 25.36 22.05
C ASN A 141 22.23 24.26 22.98
N LEU A 142 22.37 22.99 22.62
CA LEU A 142 21.94 21.86 23.44
C LEU A 142 22.76 21.71 24.71
N ARG A 143 24.09 21.85 24.65
CA ARG A 143 24.95 21.87 25.85
C ARG A 143 24.58 23.01 26.79
N ARG A 144 24.26 24.19 26.23
CA ARG A 144 23.79 25.31 27.04
C ARG A 144 22.45 25.00 27.72
N LEU A 145 21.52 24.35 27.01
CA LEU A 145 20.26 23.90 27.60
C LEU A 145 20.49 22.88 28.72
N GLU A 146 21.40 21.93 28.53
CA GLU A 146 21.79 20.95 29.54
C GLU A 146 22.31 21.62 30.82
N THR A 147 23.19 22.63 30.69
CA THR A 147 23.68 23.40 31.87
C THR A 147 22.57 24.18 32.58
N MET A 148 21.59 24.70 31.85
CA MET A 148 20.45 25.40 32.45
C MET A 148 19.50 24.41 33.15
N ILE A 149 19.27 23.24 32.56
CA ILE A 149 18.42 22.19 33.12
C ILE A 149 19.04 21.61 34.40
N THR A 150 20.35 21.35 34.40
CA THR A 150 21.07 20.89 35.59
C THR A 150 21.03 21.94 36.70
N ALA A 151 21.29 23.21 36.39
CA ALA A 151 21.15 24.30 37.35
C ALA A 151 19.71 24.46 37.90
N LEU A 152 18.68 24.10 37.12
CA LEU A 152 17.30 24.07 37.58
C LEU A 152 17.04 22.85 38.48
N ALA A 153 17.55 21.67 38.11
CA ALA A 153 17.42 20.45 38.91
C ALA A 153 17.98 20.64 40.32
N ASP A 154 19.14 21.30 40.45
CA ASP A 154 19.75 21.61 41.74
C ASP A 154 18.87 22.54 42.61
N ARG A 155 18.07 23.42 41.98
CA ARG A 155 17.14 24.31 42.69
C ARG A 155 15.86 23.61 43.16
N TYR A 156 15.47 22.53 42.49
CA TYR A 156 14.27 21.75 42.85
C TYR A 156 14.58 20.58 43.81
N ALA A 157 15.84 20.17 43.94
CA ALA A 157 16.28 19.08 44.81
C ALA A 157 16.02 19.26 46.34
N PRO A 158 15.85 20.46 46.94
CA PRO A 158 15.67 20.57 48.39
C PRO A 158 14.22 20.69 48.87
N GLN A 159 13.18 20.41 48.04
CA GLN A 159 11.77 20.59 48.46
C GLN A 159 10.92 19.32 48.54
N ASP A 160 11.47 18.13 48.22
CA ASP A 160 10.71 16.86 48.25
C ASP A 160 11.01 15.98 49.50
N GLU A 161 11.74 16.51 50.50
CA GLU A 161 11.95 15.85 51.80
C GLU A 161 11.36 16.67 52.96
N TYR A 162 10.03 16.84 53.03
CA TYR A 162 9.33 17.20 54.28
C TYR A 162 7.88 16.72 54.30
#